data_AF-A0A443SWF0-F1
#
_entry.id   AF-A0A443SWF0-F1
#
_cell.length_a   1.000
_cell.length_b   1.000
_cell.length_c   1.000
_cell.angle_alpha   90.00
_cell.angle_beta   90.00
_cell.angle_gamma   90.00
#
_symmetry.space_group_name_H-M   'P 1'
#
loop_
_entity.id
_entity.type
_entity.pdbx_description
1 polymer ?
#
loop_
_entity_poly.entity_id
_entity_poly.type
_entity_poly.pdbx_seq_one_letter_code
_entity_poly.pdbx_strand_id
1 'polypeptide(L)'
;MEHGFTFDKESNTMAIICTESVVLLAFDSREMLLQWQMKIRTHLAEEIQFLVQITSLPAKSKLSTGPARLHIQDGKFCLVTAVPPRLSGIWPLQELRRYGVADGKFCFEGGKHCGKVHFVYH
;
A
#
# COMPACT_ATOMS: atom_id res chain seq x y z
N MET A 1 1.57 -5.87 3.57
CA MET A 1 2.67 -5.80 4.59
C MET A 1 3.91 -5.17 3.97
N GLU A 2 4.73 -4.45 4.72
CA GLU A 2 5.96 -3.84 4.18
C GLU A 2 7.17 -4.20 5.05
N HIS A 3 8.38 -4.26 4.45
CA HIS A 3 9.61 -4.66 5.14
C HIS A 3 10.83 -3.97 4.52
N GLY A 4 11.95 -3.98 5.24
CA GLY A 4 13.24 -3.47 4.75
C GLY A 4 13.32 -1.96 4.63
N PHE A 5 12.50 -1.22 5.40
CA PHE A 5 12.61 0.23 5.51
C PHE A 5 13.40 0.63 6.76
N THR A 6 13.97 1.83 6.77
CA THR A 6 14.66 2.35 7.95
C THR A 6 13.66 3.13 8.82
N PHE A 7 13.56 2.79 10.10
CA PHE A 7 12.77 3.52 11.09
C PHE A 7 13.49 3.53 12.43
N ASP A 8 13.62 4.72 13.04
CA ASP A 8 14.31 4.92 14.32
C ASP A 8 15.70 4.25 14.41
N LYS A 9 16.53 4.45 13.37
CA LYS A 9 17.88 3.86 13.19
C LYS A 9 17.92 2.34 12.97
N GLU A 10 16.79 1.65 13.06
CA GLU A 10 16.68 0.24 12.71
C GLU A 10 16.42 0.07 11.21
N SER A 11 17.15 -0.83 10.55
CA SER A 11 17.01 -1.11 9.11
C SER A 11 16.37 -2.46 8.82
N ASN A 12 16.40 -3.37 9.78
CA ASN A 12 15.74 -4.67 9.70
C ASN A 12 14.32 -4.56 10.26
N THR A 13 13.48 -3.76 9.62
CA THR A 13 12.12 -3.49 10.11
C THR A 13 11.04 -4.10 9.21
N MET A 14 9.89 -4.39 9.82
CA MET A 14 8.68 -4.87 9.17
C MET A 14 7.47 -4.11 9.73
N ALA A 15 6.56 -3.74 8.84
CA ALA A 15 5.28 -3.14 9.16
C ALA A 15 4.14 -4.07 8.75
N ILE A 16 3.33 -4.47 9.72
CA ILE A 16 2.02 -5.07 9.49
C ILE A 16 1.01 -3.93 9.49
N ILE A 17 0.39 -3.71 8.33
CA ILE A 17 -0.50 -2.57 8.10
C ILE A 17 -1.94 -3.07 8.19
N CYS A 18 -2.67 -2.55 9.17
CA CYS A 18 -4.08 -2.84 9.38
C CYS A 18 -4.91 -1.59 9.07
N THR A 19 -6.24 -1.73 9.04
CA THR A 19 -7.15 -0.62 8.73
C THR A 19 -7.06 0.52 9.75
N GLU A 20 -6.87 0.20 11.02
CA GLU A 20 -6.88 1.18 12.13
C GLU A 20 -5.52 1.40 12.77
N SER A 21 -4.56 0.52 12.50
CA SER A 21 -3.26 0.54 13.18
C SER A 21 -2.16 0.00 12.28
N VAL A 22 -0.92 0.30 12.66
CA VAL A 22 0.28 -0.25 12.04
C VAL A 22 1.14 -0.82 13.15
N VAL A 23 1.45 -2.10 13.05
CA VAL A 23 2.36 -2.78 13.99
C VAL A 23 3.74 -2.77 13.37
N LEU A 24 4.70 -2.18 14.08
CA LEU A 24 6.11 -2.13 13.67
C LEU A 24 6.90 -3.17 14.46
N LEU A 25 7.74 -3.91 13.74
CA LEU A 25 8.63 -4.92 14.28
C LEU A 25 10.05 -4.59 13.81
N ALA A 26 11.01 -4.59 14.73
CA ALA A 26 12.43 -4.51 14.42
C ALA A 26 13.08 -5.85 14.77
N PHE A 27 14.11 -6.22 14.01
CA PHE A 27 14.81 -7.50 14.15
C PHE A 27 16.31 -7.28 14.23
N ASP A 28 17.01 -8.08 15.03
CA ASP A 28 18.45 -7.96 15.20
C ASP A 28 19.25 -8.26 13.92
N SER A 29 18.67 -9.07 13.01
CA SER A 29 19.30 -9.44 11.74
C SER A 29 18.34 -9.47 10.56
N ARG A 30 18.92 -9.39 9.35
CA ARG A 30 18.18 -9.51 8.09
C ARG A 30 17.60 -10.91 7.92
N GLU A 31 18.30 -11.94 8.38
CA GLU A 31 17.83 -13.33 8.31
C GLU A 31 16.57 -13.52 9.15
N MET A 32 16.54 -12.96 10.38
CA MET A 32 15.37 -13.01 11.25
C MET A 32 14.18 -12.29 10.63
N LEU A 33 14.40 -11.10 10.06
CA LEU A 33 13.39 -10.37 9.30
C LEU A 33 12.79 -11.23 8.18
N LEU A 34 13.64 -11.84 7.33
CA LEU A 34 13.19 -12.66 6.20
C LEU A 34 12.43 -13.92 6.65
N GLN A 35 12.89 -14.57 7.72
CA GLN A 35 12.17 -15.72 8.29
C GLN A 35 10.78 -15.34 8.80
N TRP A 36 10.66 -14.22 9.51
CA TRP A 36 9.38 -13.71 9.98
C TRP A 36 8.46 -13.30 8.85
N GLN A 37 8.99 -12.62 7.82
CA GLN A 37 8.23 -12.28 6.63
C GLN A 37 7.64 -13.54 5.97
N MET A 38 8.43 -14.59 5.77
CA MET A 38 7.93 -15.84 5.19
C MET A 38 6.86 -16.48 6.07
N LYS A 39 7.11 -16.59 7.38
CA LYS A 39 6.15 -17.18 8.34
C LYS A 39 4.82 -16.44 8.37
N ILE A 40 4.82 -15.11 8.30
CA ILE A 40 3.56 -14.37 8.31
C ILE A 40 2.86 -14.48 6.95
N ARG A 41 3.62 -14.39 5.84
CA ARG A 41 3.05 -14.53 4.48
C ARG A 41 2.34 -15.86 4.26
N THR A 42 2.80 -16.96 4.86
CA THR A 42 2.12 -18.26 4.74
C THR A 42 0.76 -18.32 5.45
N HIS A 43 0.45 -17.35 6.32
CA HIS A 43 -0.80 -17.30 7.08
C HIS A 43 -1.70 -16.12 6.67
N LEU A 44 -1.24 -15.27 5.75
CA LEU A 44 -2.01 -14.15 5.21
C LEU A 44 -2.44 -14.47 3.77
N ALA A 45 -3.49 -13.78 3.32
CA ALA A 45 -3.89 -13.84 1.92
C ALA A 45 -2.77 -13.32 1.02
N GLU A 46 -2.72 -13.87 -0.20
CA GLU A 46 -1.79 -13.41 -1.23
C GLU A 46 -1.97 -11.90 -1.47
N GLU A 47 -0.85 -11.20 -1.52
CA GLU A 47 -0.80 -9.78 -1.80
C GLU A 47 0.09 -9.52 -3.01
N ILE A 48 -0.32 -8.58 -3.85
CA ILE A 48 0.51 -8.05 -4.93
C ILE A 48 0.83 -6.59 -4.59
N GLN A 49 2.09 -6.21 -4.77
CA GLN A 49 2.57 -4.87 -4.45
C GLN A 49 3.14 -4.19 -5.68
N PHE A 50 2.78 -2.92 -5.87
CA PHE A 50 3.31 -2.08 -6.92
C PHE A 50 3.87 -0.80 -6.32
N LEU A 51 5.08 -0.42 -6.75
CA LEU A 51 5.58 0.93 -6.55
C LEU A 51 4.88 1.85 -7.54
N VAL A 52 4.24 2.90 -7.03
CA VAL A 52 3.44 3.81 -7.85
C VAL A 52 3.76 5.27 -7.55
N GLN A 53 3.54 6.13 -8.53
CA GLN A 53 3.61 7.58 -8.38
C GLN A 53 2.22 8.17 -8.54
N ILE A 54 1.65 8.71 -7.47
CA ILE A 54 0.35 9.37 -7.49
C ILE A 54 0.49 10.70 -8.22
N THR A 55 -0.10 10.82 -9.41
CA THR A 55 0.06 12.00 -10.28
C THR A 55 -1.11 12.96 -10.20
N SER A 56 -2.32 12.46 -9.93
CA SER A 56 -3.48 13.33 -9.80
C SER A 56 -4.54 12.74 -8.89
N LEU A 57 -5.24 13.65 -8.21
CA LEU A 57 -6.23 13.35 -7.19
C LEU A 57 -7.46 14.25 -7.39
N PRO A 58 -8.64 13.84 -6.93
CA PRO A 58 -9.83 14.68 -6.88
C PRO A 58 -9.58 15.87 -5.97
N ALA A 59 -10.21 17.00 -6.29
CA ALA A 59 -10.06 18.25 -5.54
C ALA A 59 -10.37 18.14 -4.03
N LYS A 60 -11.15 17.13 -3.61
CA LYS A 60 -11.52 16.89 -2.21
C LYS A 60 -10.76 15.73 -1.55
N SER A 61 -9.71 15.22 -2.19
CA SER A 61 -8.93 14.12 -1.66
C SER A 61 -8.09 14.56 -0.46
N LYS A 62 -8.02 13.71 0.56
CA LYS A 62 -7.08 13.87 1.68
C LYS A 62 -5.69 13.31 1.39
N LEU A 63 -5.52 12.68 0.22
CA LEU A 63 -4.24 12.11 -0.23
C LEU A 63 -3.34 13.21 -0.78
N SER A 64 -2.03 12.97 -0.71
CA SER A 64 -1.01 13.78 -1.41
C SER A 64 -0.52 13.07 -2.66
N THR A 65 -0.10 13.85 -3.66
CA THR A 65 0.64 13.33 -4.82
C THR A 65 2.06 12.91 -4.40
N GLY A 66 2.67 11.99 -5.14
CA GLY A 66 4.03 11.51 -4.88
C GLY A 66 4.14 9.99 -4.76
N PRO A 67 5.30 9.49 -4.30
CA PRO A 67 5.58 8.06 -4.24
C PRO A 67 4.68 7.34 -3.24
N ALA A 68 4.18 6.18 -3.63
CA ALA A 68 3.36 5.33 -2.79
C ALA A 68 3.54 3.86 -3.15
N ARG A 69 2.96 2.99 -2.34
CA ARG A 69 2.79 1.57 -2.65
C ARG A 69 1.32 1.23 -2.75
N LEU A 70 0.95 0.60 -3.87
CA LEU A 70 -0.35 0.01 -4.05
C LEU A 70 -0.27 -1.47 -3.69
N HIS A 71 -1.03 -1.86 -2.68
CA HIS A 71 -1.23 -3.24 -2.27
C HIS A 71 -2.58 -3.71 -2.81
N ILE A 72 -2.59 -4.86 -3.47
CA ILE A 72 -3.81 -5.56 -3.89
C ILE A 72 -3.90 -6.83 -3.05
N GLN A 73 -4.88 -6.88 -2.14
CA GLN A 73 -5.07 -7.99 -1.22
C GLN A 73 -6.57 -8.11 -0.87
N ASP A 74 -7.09 -9.33 -0.79
CA ASP A 74 -8.49 -9.62 -0.43
C ASP A 74 -9.53 -8.79 -1.18
N GLY A 75 -9.33 -8.64 -2.50
CA GLY A 75 -10.25 -7.87 -3.34
C GLY A 75 -10.31 -6.38 -2.97
N LYS A 76 -9.23 -5.81 -2.43
CA LYS A 76 -9.10 -4.37 -2.14
C LYS A 76 -7.83 -3.79 -2.75
N PHE A 77 -7.92 -2.55 -3.22
CA PHE A 77 -6.77 -1.68 -3.43
C PHE A 77 -6.49 -0.93 -2.14
N CYS A 78 -5.27 -1.05 -1.63
CA CYS A 78 -4.80 -0.40 -0.42
C CYS A 78 -3.59 0.46 -0.77
N LEU A 79 -3.71 1.77 -0.58
CA LEU A 79 -2.62 2.70 -0.86
C LEU A 79 -1.88 3.00 0.44
N VAL A 80 -0.58 2.73 0.44
CA VAL A 80 0.31 2.91 1.57
C VAL A 80 1.34 3.98 1.24
N THR A 81 1.51 4.94 2.14
CA THR A 81 2.47 6.03 2.01
C THR A 81 3.30 6.18 3.29
N ALA A 82 4.33 7.01 3.23
CA ALA A 82 5.19 7.40 4.36
C ALA A 82 6.10 6.29 4.93
N VAL A 83 6.97 6.72 5.84
CA VAL A 83 7.78 5.88 6.74
C VAL A 83 7.59 6.43 8.17
N PRO A 84 7.07 5.66 9.13
CA PRO A 84 6.61 4.28 8.99
C PRO A 84 5.41 4.19 8.03
N PRO A 85 5.23 3.05 7.36
CA PRO A 85 4.11 2.84 6.43
C PRO A 85 2.77 3.17 7.06
N ARG A 86 1.93 3.94 6.36
CA ARG A 86 0.56 4.25 6.79
C ARG A 86 -0.43 4.00 5.66
N LEU A 87 -1.54 3.36 6.02
CA LEU A 87 -2.66 3.19 5.12
C LEU A 87 -3.32 4.54 4.85
N SER A 88 -3.20 4.99 3.60
CA SER A 88 -3.69 6.29 3.17
C SER A 88 -5.07 6.20 2.51
N GLY A 89 -5.42 5.04 1.97
CA GLY A 89 -6.77 4.76 1.49
C GLY A 89 -6.99 3.29 1.19
N ILE A 90 -8.27 2.89 1.23
CA ILE A 90 -8.74 1.55 0.92
C ILE A 90 -9.91 1.67 -0.05
N TRP A 91 -9.89 0.87 -1.11
CA TRP A 91 -10.96 0.78 -2.08
C TRP A 91 -11.27 -0.69 -2.36
N PRO A 92 -12.41 -1.22 -1.91
CA PRO A 92 -12.88 -2.54 -2.32
C PRO A 92 -13.06 -2.57 -3.85
N LEU A 93 -12.52 -3.59 -4.53
CA LEU A 93 -12.61 -3.70 -5.99
C LEU A 93 -14.06 -3.71 -6.48
N GLN A 94 -14.96 -4.33 -5.70
CA GLN A 94 -16.39 -4.39 -6.00
C GLN A 94 -17.10 -3.03 -5.95
N GLU A 95 -16.51 -2.05 -5.26
CA GLU A 95 -17.04 -0.69 -5.15
C GLU A 95 -16.40 0.28 -6.16
N LEU A 96 -15.43 -0.19 -6.95
CA LEU A 96 -14.84 0.61 -8.02
C LEU A 96 -15.84 0.72 -9.18
N ARG A 97 -16.04 1.93 -9.68
CA ARG A 97 -16.84 2.18 -10.88
C ARG A 97 -16.11 1.77 -12.16
N ARG A 98 -14.79 1.97 -12.15
CA ARG A 98 -13.89 1.69 -13.27
C ARG A 98 -12.46 1.62 -12.77
N TYR A 99 -11.65 0.78 -13.39
CA TYR A 99 -10.20 0.75 -13.22
C TYR A 99 -9.56 0.22 -14.50
N GLY A 100 -8.32 0.60 -14.77
CA GLY A 100 -7.59 0.16 -15.95
C GLY A 100 -6.48 1.11 -16.35
N VAL A 101 -5.83 0.81 -17.48
CA VAL A 101 -4.77 1.65 -18.04
C VAL A 101 -5.38 2.69 -18.97
N ALA A 102 -5.04 3.96 -18.77
CA ALA A 102 -5.39 5.09 -19.62
C ALA A 102 -4.17 6.01 -19.77
N ASP A 103 -3.81 6.37 -21.01
CA ASP A 103 -2.65 7.21 -21.33
C ASP A 103 -1.33 6.74 -20.69
N GLY A 104 -1.12 5.41 -20.64
CA GLY A 104 0.05 4.79 -20.01
C GLY A 104 0.06 4.85 -18.48
N LYS A 105 -1.06 5.20 -17.85
CA LYS A 105 -1.20 5.31 -16.39
C LYS A 105 -2.29 4.37 -15.89
N PHE A 106 -2.07 3.71 -14.75
CA PHE A 106 -3.14 2.98 -14.11
C PHE A 106 -4.06 3.95 -13.36
N CYS A 107 -5.34 3.86 -13.64
CA CYS A 107 -6.34 4.75 -13.10
C CYS A 107 -7.44 3.90 -12.47
N PHE A 108 -7.99 4.37 -11.34
CA PHE A 108 -9.24 3.83 -10.83
C PHE A 108 -10.18 4.93 -10.34
N GLU A 109 -11.47 4.65 -10.37
CA GLU A 109 -12.50 5.51 -9.81
C GLU A 109 -13.29 4.71 -8.78
N GLY A 110 -13.18 5.13 -7.53
CA GLY A 110 -14.03 4.62 -6.46
C GLY A 110 -15.49 5.06 -6.62
N GLY A 111 -16.39 4.29 -6.02
CA GLY A 111 -17.82 4.58 -5.95
C GLY A 111 -18.16 5.89 -5.24
N LYS A 112 -19.46 6.12 -4.98
CA LYS A 112 -19.98 7.36 -4.38
C LYS A 112 -19.29 7.76 -3.06
N HIS A 113 -18.63 6.83 -2.38
CA HIS A 113 -17.98 7.04 -1.09
C HIS A 113 -16.44 7.14 -1.15
N CYS A 114 -15.81 6.92 -2.31
CA CYS A 114 -14.36 6.63 -2.33
C CYS A 114 -13.51 7.49 -3.30
N GLY A 115 -14.11 8.37 -4.12
CA GLY A 115 -13.39 9.32 -4.98
C GLY A 115 -12.59 8.68 -6.13
N LYS A 116 -12.08 9.50 -7.06
CA LYS A 116 -11.23 9.06 -8.19
C LYS A 116 -9.76 9.03 -7.77
N VAL A 117 -8.89 8.18 -8.30
CA VAL A 117 -7.43 8.24 -8.01
C VAL A 117 -6.66 7.82 -9.26
N HIS A 118 -5.61 8.56 -9.61
CA HIS A 118 -4.77 8.28 -10.77
C HIS A 118 -3.29 8.17 -10.37
N PHE A 119 -2.60 7.13 -10.85
CA PHE A 119 -1.17 6.96 -10.63
C PHE A 119 -0.47 6.31 -11.82
N VAL A 120 0.84 6.51 -11.88
CA VAL A 120 1.72 5.81 -12.81
C VAL A 120 2.35 4.65 -12.05
N TYR A 121 2.33 3.45 -12.63
CA TYR A 121 3.17 2.35 -12.19
C TYR A 121 4.28 2.19 -13.23
N HIS A 122 5.49 1.87 -12.78
CA HIS A 122 6.66 1.62 -13.63
C HIS A 122 7.05 0.16 -13.53
#